data_AF-A0A9D7NHT8-F1
#
_entry.id   AF-A0A9D7NHT8-F1
#
_cell.length_a   1.000
_cell.length_b   1.000
_cell.length_c   1.000
_cell.angle_alpha   90.00
_cell.angle_beta   90.00
_cell.angle_gamma   90.00
#
_symmetry.space_group_name_H-M   'P 1'
#
loop_
_entity.id
_entity.type
_entity.pdbx_description
1 polymer ?
#
loop_
_entity_poly.entity_id
_entity_poly.type
_entity_poly.pdbx_seq_one_letter_code
_entity_poly.pdbx_strand_id
1 'polypeptide(L)'
;MLKKIAIPQILDRLRFENPWWISGEIDQYFQQMPHRAYFQHFYALAKDRSVKRSVVLMGPRRVGKTVMLYHFVQQLLKDRINPRRILFITVENPIYTQISLEQLFNYGREAIGSLEESDDWFVIFDEIQYTKNWDVHLKSLMESYRDAK
;
A
#
# COMPACT_ATOMS: atom_id res chain seq x y z
N MET A 1 -6.23 16.80 -23.96
CA MET A 1 -7.55 16.18 -23.77
C MET A 1 -7.39 15.12 -22.67
N LEU A 2 -7.67 15.46 -21.41
CA LEU A 2 -7.53 14.55 -20.27
C LEU A 2 -8.69 13.55 -20.31
N LYS A 3 -8.40 12.25 -20.40
CA LYS A 3 -9.40 11.21 -20.15
C LYS A 3 -9.89 11.41 -18.72
N LYS A 4 -11.17 11.80 -18.53
CA LYS A 4 -11.86 11.62 -17.25
C LYS A 4 -11.86 10.11 -16.99
N ILE A 5 -10.92 9.64 -16.18
CA ILE A 5 -10.93 8.26 -15.69
C ILE A 5 -12.15 8.15 -14.79
N ALA A 6 -12.97 7.12 -15.02
CA ALA A 6 -14.16 6.93 -14.21
C ALA A 6 -13.74 6.30 -12.87
N ILE A 7 -14.27 6.82 -11.75
CA ILE A 7 -14.03 6.27 -10.40
C ILE A 7 -14.16 4.74 -10.35
N PRO A 8 -15.17 4.10 -10.98
CA PRO A 8 -15.26 2.63 -11.02
C PRO A 8 -14.00 1.94 -11.51
N GLN A 9 -13.30 2.50 -12.51
CA GLN A 9 -12.07 1.91 -13.04
C GLN A 9 -10.92 1.97 -12.01
N ILE A 10 -10.86 3.04 -11.21
CA ILE A 10 -9.89 3.20 -10.12
C ILE A 10 -10.17 2.14 -9.05
N LEU A 11 -11.43 1.97 -8.64
CA LEU A 11 -11.84 0.99 -7.64
C LEU A 11 -11.54 -0.44 -8.10
N ASP A 12 -11.87 -0.77 -9.35
CA ASP A 12 -11.58 -2.08 -9.94
C ASP A 12 -10.07 -2.35 -10.00
N ARG A 13 -9.27 -1.32 -10.32
CA ARG A 13 -7.81 -1.45 -10.29
C ARG A 13 -7.29 -1.69 -8.87
N LEU A 14 -7.79 -0.96 -7.87
CA LEU A 14 -7.40 -1.16 -6.48
C LEU A 14 -7.74 -2.59 -6.02
N ARG A 15 -8.93 -3.11 -6.36
CA ARG A 15 -9.29 -4.50 -6.08
C ARG A 15 -8.35 -5.50 -6.75
N PHE A 16 -7.94 -5.23 -7.99
CA PHE A 16 -6.97 -6.06 -8.71
C PHE A 16 -5.58 -6.07 -8.05
N GLU A 17 -5.10 -4.92 -7.56
CA GLU A 17 -3.80 -4.82 -6.89
C GLU A 17 -3.77 -5.45 -5.48
N ASN A 18 -4.95 -5.70 -4.90
CA ASN A 18 -5.13 -6.20 -3.54
C ASN A 18 -5.92 -7.53 -3.50
N PRO A 19 -5.42 -8.61 -4.15
CA PRO A 19 -6.14 -9.89 -4.23
C PRO A 19 -6.45 -10.51 -2.85
N TRP A 20 -5.62 -10.23 -1.84
CA TRP A 20 -5.80 -10.72 -0.47
C TRP A 20 -7.08 -10.21 0.20
N TRP A 21 -7.71 -9.15 -0.31
CA TRP A 21 -9.03 -8.71 0.18
C TRP A 21 -10.12 -9.77 0.04
N ILE A 22 -9.92 -10.73 -0.87
CA ILE A 22 -10.81 -11.87 -1.11
C ILE A 22 -10.11 -13.18 -0.76
N SER A 23 -8.90 -13.40 -1.30
CA SER A 23 -8.20 -14.69 -1.15
C SER A 23 -7.54 -14.88 0.23
N GLY A 24 -7.24 -13.79 0.94
CA GLY A 24 -6.44 -13.85 2.16
C GLY A 24 -4.95 -14.15 1.92
N GLU A 25 -4.49 -14.14 0.67
CA GLU A 25 -3.10 -14.45 0.31
C GLU A 25 -2.57 -13.55 -0.83
N ILE A 26 -1.25 -13.42 -0.91
CA ILE A 26 -0.56 -12.75 -2.03
C ILE A 26 -0.42 -13.70 -3.23
N ASP A 27 -0.10 -13.17 -4.40
CA ASP A 27 0.15 -13.97 -5.60
C ASP A 27 1.27 -15.02 -5.41
N GLN A 28 1.03 -16.25 -5.89
CA GLN A 28 1.92 -17.40 -5.76
C GLN A 28 3.34 -17.11 -6.29
N TYR A 29 3.47 -16.30 -7.34
CA TYR A 29 4.75 -15.85 -7.89
C TYR A 29 5.63 -15.20 -6.82
N PHE A 30 5.07 -14.29 -6.01
CA PHE A 30 5.81 -13.63 -4.92
C PHE A 30 6.00 -14.56 -3.72
N GLN A 31 5.03 -15.45 -3.43
CA GLN A 31 5.17 -16.42 -2.33
C GLN A 31 6.40 -17.32 -2.48
N GLN A 32 6.71 -17.73 -3.69
CA GLN A 32 7.83 -18.64 -3.98
C GLN A 32 9.20 -17.93 -4.03
N MET A 33 9.23 -16.60 -4.03
CA MET A 33 10.49 -15.86 -4.08
C MET A 33 11.24 -15.92 -2.74
N PRO A 34 12.59 -16.01 -2.77
CA PRO A 34 13.38 -15.99 -1.55
C PRO A 34 13.28 -14.64 -0.85
N HIS A 35 13.15 -14.68 0.47
CA HIS A 35 13.18 -13.48 1.31
C HIS A 35 14.55 -12.80 1.22
N ARG A 36 14.55 -11.47 1.23
CA ARG A 36 15.79 -10.68 1.33
C ARG A 36 16.35 -10.78 2.75
N ALA A 37 17.68 -10.80 2.89
CA ALA A 37 18.34 -10.97 4.19
C ALA A 37 17.89 -9.96 5.26
N TYR A 38 17.59 -8.72 4.85
CA TYR A 38 17.16 -7.64 5.73
C TYR A 38 15.63 -7.55 5.89
N PHE A 39 14.87 -8.52 5.38
CA PHE A 39 13.41 -8.53 5.47
C PHE A 39 12.90 -8.42 6.90
N GLN A 40 13.49 -9.17 7.85
CA GLN A 40 13.04 -9.15 9.25
C GLN A 40 13.22 -7.77 9.90
N HIS A 41 14.34 -7.10 9.63
CA HIS A 41 14.60 -5.75 10.12
C HIS A 41 13.62 -4.73 9.51
N PHE A 42 13.38 -4.83 8.20
CA PHE A 42 12.38 -4.02 7.51
C PHE A 42 10.98 -4.25 8.08
N TYR A 43 10.57 -5.51 8.27
CA TYR A 43 9.27 -5.88 8.81
C TYR A 43 9.04 -5.28 10.19
N ALA A 44 10.01 -5.40 11.09
CA ALA A 44 9.93 -4.81 12.43
C ALA A 44 9.71 -3.29 12.38
N LEU A 45 10.46 -2.57 11.54
CA LEU A 45 10.32 -1.12 11.38
C LEU A 45 8.97 -0.71 10.74
N ALA A 46 8.55 -1.46 9.71
CA ALA A 46 7.34 -1.16 8.96
C ALA A 46 6.06 -1.55 9.70
N LYS A 47 6.11 -2.54 10.60
CA LYS A 47 4.98 -2.92 11.46
C LYS A 47 4.81 -2.02 12.69
N ASP A 48 5.91 -1.47 13.20
CA ASP A 48 5.91 -0.72 14.46
C ASP A 48 5.01 0.53 14.40
N ARG A 49 3.92 0.51 15.15
CA ARG A 49 2.95 1.61 15.32
C ARG A 49 3.24 2.50 16.52
N SER A 50 4.18 2.12 17.40
CA SER A 50 4.51 2.91 18.59
C SER A 50 5.14 4.27 18.23
N VAL A 51 5.79 4.33 17.06
CA VAL A 51 6.34 5.55 16.48
C VAL A 51 5.49 5.96 15.29
N LYS A 52 4.95 7.18 15.33
CA LYS A 52 4.15 7.79 14.26
C LYS A 52 5.03 8.25 13.09
N ARG A 53 5.52 7.28 12.31
CA ARG A 53 6.34 7.51 11.11
C ARG A 53 6.04 6.49 10.01
N SER A 54 6.09 6.94 8.76
CA SER A 54 6.18 6.08 7.60
C SER A 54 7.60 5.53 7.42
N VAL A 55 7.72 4.38 6.78
CA VAL A 55 9.01 3.78 6.41
C VAL A 55 9.17 3.88 4.90
N VAL A 56 10.31 4.40 4.45
CA VAL A 56 10.65 4.49 3.02
C VAL A 56 11.67 3.42 2.68
N LEU A 57 11.31 2.50 1.79
CA LEU A 57 12.21 1.46 1.27
C LEU A 57 12.90 1.96 0.00
N MET A 58 14.18 2.33 0.10
CA MET A 58 14.97 2.86 -1.04
C MET A 58 16.02 1.86 -1.52
N GLY A 59 16.39 1.97 -2.79
CA GLY A 59 17.47 1.19 -3.39
C GLY A 59 17.40 1.14 -4.92
N PRO A 60 18.43 0.60 -5.61
CA PRO A 60 18.49 0.54 -7.07
C PRO A 60 17.29 -0.20 -7.72
N ARG A 61 17.09 0.02 -9.02
CA ARG A 61 16.06 -0.71 -9.79
C ARG A 61 16.40 -2.22 -9.79
N ARG A 62 15.37 -3.08 -9.73
CA ARG A 62 15.47 -4.56 -9.75
C ARG A 62 16.16 -5.24 -8.55
N VAL A 63 16.40 -4.54 -7.44
CA VAL A 63 16.92 -5.19 -6.20
C VAL A 63 15.86 -6.02 -5.44
N GLY A 64 14.58 -5.93 -5.85
CA GLY A 64 13.47 -6.68 -5.26
C GLY A 64 12.71 -5.93 -4.17
N LYS A 65 12.60 -4.60 -4.25
CA LYS A 65 11.79 -3.79 -3.32
C LYS A 65 10.32 -4.19 -3.33
N THR A 66 9.70 -4.27 -4.51
CA THR A 66 8.32 -4.75 -4.67
C THR A 66 8.13 -6.14 -4.07
N VAL A 67 9.07 -7.07 -4.29
CA VAL A 67 9.04 -8.41 -3.68
C VAL A 67 9.01 -8.32 -2.15
N MET A 68 9.83 -7.45 -1.56
CA MET A 68 9.81 -7.23 -0.10
C MET A 68 8.49 -6.64 0.40
N LEU A 69 7.86 -5.74 -0.37
CA LEU A 69 6.55 -5.18 -0.02
C LEU A 69 5.46 -6.27 -0.07
N TYR A 70 5.46 -7.16 -1.07
CA TYR A 70 4.56 -8.31 -1.09
C TYR A 70 4.84 -9.28 0.06
N HIS A 71 6.10 -9.57 0.39
CA HIS A 71 6.45 -10.37 1.57
C HIS A 71 6.00 -9.70 2.87
N PHE A 72 6.01 -8.36 2.94
CA PHE A 72 5.47 -7.62 4.08
C PHE A 72 3.97 -7.83 4.21
N VAL A 73 3.21 -7.72 3.11
CA VAL A 73 1.77 -8.08 3.10
C VAL A 73 1.56 -9.54 3.54
N GLN A 74 2.33 -10.48 3.00
CA GLN A 74 2.24 -11.88 3.39
C GLN A 74 2.46 -12.08 4.90
N GLN A 75 3.44 -11.40 5.48
CA GLN A 75 3.73 -11.51 6.90
C GLN A 75 2.65 -10.83 7.76
N LEU A 76 2.09 -9.70 7.32
CA LEU A 76 0.91 -9.10 8.00
C LEU A 76 -0.28 -10.07 8.02
N LEU A 77 -0.55 -10.76 6.91
CA LEU A 77 -1.61 -11.77 6.82
C LEU A 77 -1.35 -12.97 7.75
N LYS A 78 -0.10 -13.47 7.81
CA LYS A 78 0.32 -14.52 8.75
C LYS A 78 0.13 -14.09 10.20
N ASP A 79 0.37 -12.82 10.49
CA ASP A 79 0.20 -12.20 11.79
C ASP A 79 -1.27 -11.85 12.10
N ARG A 80 -2.22 -12.35 11.30
CA ARG A 80 -3.68 -12.22 11.47
C ARG A 80 -4.19 -10.78 11.38
N ILE A 81 -3.45 -9.88 10.73
CA ILE A 81 -3.98 -8.56 10.37
C ILE A 81 -5.11 -8.78 9.36
N ASN A 82 -6.24 -8.07 9.59
CA ASN A 82 -7.39 -8.14 8.70
C ASN A 82 -6.96 -7.77 7.26
N PRO A 83 -7.11 -8.67 6.27
CA PRO A 83 -6.71 -8.40 4.89
C PRO A 83 -7.34 -7.12 4.33
N ARG A 84 -8.57 -6.81 4.76
CA ARG A 84 -9.32 -5.61 4.34
C ARG A 84 -8.76 -4.30 4.90
N ARG A 85 -7.76 -4.36 5.80
CA ARG A 85 -7.03 -3.21 6.35
C ARG A 85 -5.63 -3.07 5.78
N ILE A 86 -5.26 -3.89 4.78
CA ILE A 86 -3.97 -3.82 4.09
C ILE A 86 -4.23 -3.31 2.68
N LEU A 87 -3.76 -2.10 2.37
CA LEU A 87 -3.94 -1.44 1.08
C LEU A 87 -2.59 -1.25 0.40
N PHE A 88 -2.43 -1.84 -0.77
CA PHE A 88 -1.27 -1.70 -1.64
C PHE A 88 -1.67 -0.94 -2.90
N ILE A 89 -0.87 0.05 -3.28
CA ILE A 89 -1.13 0.91 -4.44
C ILE A 89 0.17 1.10 -5.23
N THR A 90 0.16 0.75 -6.51
CA THR A 90 1.28 1.05 -7.42
C THR A 90 1.06 2.41 -8.08
N VAL A 91 1.61 3.49 -7.50
CA VAL A 91 1.24 4.85 -7.90
C VAL A 91 1.70 5.26 -9.31
N GLU A 92 2.66 4.52 -9.90
CA GLU A 92 3.10 4.72 -11.29
C GLU A 92 1.98 4.43 -12.31
N ASN A 93 0.93 3.67 -11.92
CA ASN A 93 -0.14 3.33 -12.84
C ASN A 93 -0.82 4.59 -13.42
N PRO A 94 -0.92 4.72 -14.75
CA PRO A 94 -1.53 5.90 -15.38
C PRO A 94 -2.95 6.21 -14.90
N ILE A 95 -3.67 5.21 -14.39
CA ILE A 95 -5.02 5.40 -13.84
C ILE A 95 -5.04 6.28 -12.57
N TYR A 96 -3.91 6.38 -11.87
CA TYR A 96 -3.76 7.18 -10.65
C TYR A 96 -3.15 8.56 -10.90
N THR A 97 -2.93 8.92 -12.17
CA THR A 97 -2.36 10.21 -12.55
C THR A 97 -3.21 11.37 -12.02
N GLN A 98 -2.57 12.34 -11.36
CA GLN A 98 -3.21 13.53 -10.76
C GLN A 98 -4.15 13.24 -9.58
N ILE A 99 -4.10 12.03 -9.00
CA ILE A 99 -4.83 11.71 -7.77
C ILE A 99 -3.87 11.84 -6.59
N SER A 100 -4.29 12.51 -5.52
CA SER A 100 -3.46 12.63 -4.32
C SER A 100 -3.36 11.30 -3.57
N LEU A 101 -2.30 11.11 -2.77
CA LEU A 101 -2.15 9.91 -1.92
C LEU A 101 -3.34 9.72 -0.97
N GLU A 102 -3.88 10.82 -0.45
CA GLU A 102 -5.09 10.82 0.37
C GLU A 102 -6.33 10.38 -0.41
N GLN A 103 -6.54 10.88 -1.63
CA GLN A 103 -7.65 10.43 -2.45
C GLN A 103 -7.51 8.94 -2.82
N LEU A 104 -6.30 8.46 -3.10
CA LEU A 104 -6.04 7.05 -3.35
C LEU A 104 -6.36 6.19 -2.11
N PHE A 105 -5.98 6.66 -0.92
CA PHE A 105 -6.35 6.01 0.33
C PHE A 105 -7.88 5.95 0.49
N ASN A 106 -8.59 7.05 0.24
CA ASN A 106 -10.04 7.11 0.29
C ASN A 106 -10.71 6.15 -0.71
N TYR A 107 -10.22 6.10 -1.94
CA TYR A 107 -10.69 5.13 -2.93
C TYR A 107 -10.39 3.69 -2.52
N GLY A 108 -9.29 3.42 -1.81
CA GLY A 108 -9.02 2.11 -1.23
C GLY A 108 -10.09 1.70 -0.20
N ARG A 109 -10.47 2.63 0.69
CA ARG A 109 -11.55 2.42 1.67
C ARG A 109 -12.92 2.21 0.99
N GLU A 110 -13.20 2.98 -0.06
CA GLU A 110 -14.40 2.83 -0.87
C GLU A 110 -14.45 1.49 -1.60
N ALA A 111 -13.32 1.06 -2.19
CA ALA A 111 -13.23 -0.17 -2.99
C ALA A 111 -13.60 -1.41 -2.19
N ILE A 112 -13.29 -1.44 -0.89
CA ILE A 112 -13.62 -2.54 0.02
C ILE A 112 -15.01 -2.41 0.67
N GLY A 113 -15.70 -1.28 0.44
CA GLY A 113 -16.97 -0.96 1.09
C GLY A 113 -16.85 -0.75 2.59
N SER A 114 -15.68 -0.31 3.09
CA SER A 114 -15.52 -0.05 4.52
C SER A 114 -16.21 1.26 4.86
N LEU A 115 -17.35 1.16 5.55
CA LEU A 115 -18.05 2.27 6.22
C LEU A 115 -17.52 2.49 7.66
N GLU A 116 -16.62 1.63 8.12
CA GLU A 116 -16.06 1.70 9.47
C GLU A 116 -14.84 2.63 9.51
N GLU A 117 -14.91 3.65 10.37
CA GLU A 117 -13.86 4.63 10.68
C GLU A 117 -12.65 4.05 11.42
N SER A 118 -12.46 2.73 11.45
CA SER A 118 -11.24 2.16 12.03
C SER A 118 -10.05 2.54 11.15
N ASP A 119 -9.19 3.37 11.71
CA ASP A 119 -7.99 3.90 11.09
C ASP A 119 -6.80 2.93 11.15
N ASP A 120 -7.01 1.67 11.54
CA ASP A 120 -5.96 0.64 11.70
C ASP A 120 -5.40 0.08 10.36
N TRP A 121 -5.15 0.94 9.38
CA TRP A 121 -4.68 0.54 8.06
C TRP A 121 -3.17 0.30 8.02
N PHE A 122 -2.76 -0.59 7.12
CA PHE A 122 -1.40 -0.63 6.57
C PHE A 122 -1.49 -0.17 5.12
N VAL A 123 -0.90 0.97 4.79
CA VAL A 123 -0.94 1.57 3.45
C VAL A 123 0.44 1.52 2.83
N ILE A 124 0.57 0.78 1.74
CA ILE A 124 1.80 0.58 0.99
C ILE A 124 1.69 1.28 -0.36
N PHE A 125 2.53 2.30 -0.57
CA PHE A 125 2.69 2.94 -1.88
C PHE A 125 3.95 2.40 -2.55
N ASP A 126 3.80 1.59 -3.60
CA ASP A 126 4.91 1.18 -4.45
C ASP A 126 5.17 2.22 -5.53
N GLU A 127 6.43 2.38 -5.92
CA GLU A 127 6.89 3.36 -6.91
C GLU A 127 6.47 4.82 -6.58
N ILE A 128 6.42 5.17 -5.29
CA ILE A 128 5.95 6.47 -4.77
C ILE A 128 6.62 7.70 -5.41
N GLN A 129 7.85 7.56 -5.91
CA GLN A 129 8.60 8.65 -6.53
C GLN A 129 7.97 9.21 -7.81
N TYR A 130 6.99 8.51 -8.41
CA TYR A 130 6.22 9.03 -9.54
C TYR A 130 5.17 10.06 -9.12
N THR A 131 4.86 10.18 -7.83
CA THR A 131 4.05 11.27 -7.29
C THR A 131 4.94 12.49 -7.03
N LYS A 132 4.66 13.61 -7.69
CA LYS A 132 5.36 14.88 -7.44
C LYS A 132 5.11 15.33 -5.99
N ASN A 133 6.16 15.79 -5.30
CA ASN A 133 6.10 16.23 -3.90
C ASN A 133 5.48 15.18 -2.95
N TRP A 134 5.75 13.90 -3.23
CA TRP A 134 5.17 12.78 -2.48
C TRP A 134 5.47 12.83 -0.98
N ASP A 135 6.61 13.39 -0.59
CA ASP A 135 7.07 13.56 0.78
C ASP A 135 6.15 14.49 1.58
N VAL A 136 5.76 15.62 0.97
CA VAL A 136 4.80 16.57 1.56
C VAL A 136 3.41 15.93 1.66
N HIS A 137 2.99 15.22 0.61
CA HIS A 137 1.70 14.53 0.60
C HIS A 137 1.64 13.42 1.65
N LEU A 138 2.72 12.65 1.82
CA LEU A 138 2.83 11.58 2.81
C LEU A 138 2.80 12.14 4.23
N LYS A 139 3.50 13.25 4.49
CA LYS A 139 3.43 13.94 5.78
C LYS A 139 1.99 14.39 6.09
N SER A 140 1.32 15.03 5.13
CA SER A 140 -0.07 15.46 5.30
C SER A 140 -1.00 14.28 5.58
N LEU A 141 -0.83 13.16 4.87
CA LEU A 141 -1.61 11.95 5.08
C LEU A 141 -1.44 11.40 6.50
N MET A 142 -0.20 11.32 7.01
CA MET A 142 0.07 10.87 8.37
C MET A 142 -0.51 11.80 9.45
N GLU A 143 -0.56 13.11 9.19
CA GLU A 143 -1.13 14.07 10.13
C GLU A 143 -2.66 13.95 10.20
N SER A 144 -3.31 13.67 9.08
CA SER A 144 -4.76 13.46 8.95
C SER A 144 -5.22 12.10 9.49
N TYR A 145 -4.46 11.02 9.25
CA TYR A 145 -4.84 9.64 9.61
C TYR A 145 -3.82 9.06 10.58
N ARG A 146 -3.93 9.43 11.86
CA ARG A 146 -2.88 9.19 12.88
C ARG A 146 -2.69 7.75 13.29
N ASP A 147 -3.69 6.90 13.06
CA ASP A 147 -3.67 5.49 13.46
C ASP A 147 -3.39 4.56 12.26
N ALA A 148 -3.33 5.12 11.05
CA ALA A 148 -2.90 4.43 9.85
C ALA A 148 -1.37 4.31 9.81
N LYS A 149 -0.88 3.17 9.33
CA LYS A 149 0.55 2.84 9.22
C LYS A 149 1.05 2.80 7.79
#